data_AF-A0A841AAG8-F1
#
_entry.id   AF-A0A841AAG8-F1
#
_cell.length_a   1.000
_cell.length_b   1.000
_cell.length_c   1.000
_cell.angle_alpha   90.00
_cell.angle_beta   90.00
_cell.angle_gamma   90.00
#
_symmetry.space_group_name_H-M   'P 1'
#
loop_
_entity.id
_entity.type
_entity.pdbx_description
1 polymer ?
#
loop_
_entity_poly.entity_id
_entity_poly.type
_entity_poly.pdbx_seq_one_letter_code
_entity_poly.pdbx_strand_id
1 'polypeptide(L)'
;MSSSRRTPARAALDSTVRAERERIRALLLELRPALGARLVVGPSGALVIPLRTGGSVEIGRMRRRGAARWVVVAPSADGARVREPVSLRSVARAAVAAVDEGESGRALSAVR
;
A
#
# COMPACT_ATOMS: atom_id res chain seq x y z
N MET A 1 -18.37 12.55 -28.97
CA MET A 1 -17.64 12.50 -27.69
C MET A 1 -18.36 11.54 -26.76
N SER A 2 -17.82 10.33 -26.57
CA SER A 2 -18.50 9.28 -25.79
C SER A 2 -18.42 9.59 -24.30
N SER A 3 -19.50 10.14 -23.74
CA SER A 3 -19.66 10.27 -22.29
C SER A 3 -19.81 8.87 -21.70
N SER A 4 -18.70 8.29 -21.22
CA SER A 4 -18.74 7.09 -20.40
C SER A 4 -19.48 7.42 -19.11
N ARG A 5 -20.79 7.16 -19.10
CA ARG A 5 -21.61 7.21 -17.89
C ARG A 5 -21.05 6.20 -16.91
N ARG A 6 -20.40 6.69 -15.86
CA ARG A 6 -20.04 5.86 -14.70
C ARG A 6 -21.35 5.31 -14.11
N THR A 7 -21.49 3.98 -14.13
CA THR A 7 -22.62 3.29 -13.51
C THR A 7 -22.58 3.54 -11.98
N PRO A 8 -23.72 3.69 -11.29
CA PRO A 8 -23.75 3.96 -9.84
C PRO A 8 -22.91 2.98 -9.02
N ALA A 9 -22.93 1.69 -9.37
CA ALA A 9 -22.14 0.65 -8.72
C ALA A 9 -20.62 0.87 -8.86
N ARG A 10 -20.15 1.33 -10.03
CA ARG A 10 -18.72 1.64 -10.24
C ARG A 10 -18.29 2.84 -9.42
N ALA A 11 -19.13 3.88 -9.36
CA ALA A 11 -18.87 5.06 -8.54
C ALA A 11 -18.82 4.73 -7.04
N ALA A 12 -19.70 3.87 -6.55
CA ALA A 12 -19.72 3.40 -5.16
C ALA A 12 -18.48 2.54 -4.79
N LEU A 13 -18.01 1.70 -5.72
CA LEU A 13 -16.77 0.97 -5.53
C LEU A 13 -15.56 1.91 -5.47
N ASP A 14 -15.51 2.91 -6.36
CA ASP A 14 -14.41 3.88 -6.39
C ASP A 14 -14.38 4.75 -5.11
N SER A 15 -15.55 5.12 -4.56
CA SER A 15 -15.64 5.83 -3.29
C SER A 15 -15.19 4.98 -2.11
N THR A 16 -15.57 3.69 -2.10
CA THR A 16 -15.12 2.73 -1.07
C THR A 16 -13.61 2.56 -1.09
N VAL A 17 -13.01 2.33 -2.27
CA VAL A 17 -11.55 2.18 -2.41
C VAL A 17 -10.81 3.44 -1.96
N ARG A 18 -11.34 4.63 -2.29
CA ARG A 18 -10.78 5.89 -1.82
C ARG A 18 -10.84 5.98 -0.29
N ALA A 19 -11.98 5.67 0.32
CA ALA A 19 -12.15 5.73 1.77
C ALA A 19 -11.20 4.75 2.49
N GLU A 20 -11.06 3.52 1.98
CA GLU A 20 -10.11 2.54 2.52
C GLU A 20 -8.66 3.03 2.43
N ARG A 21 -8.28 3.64 1.29
CA ARG A 21 -6.94 4.21 1.12
C ARG A 21 -6.67 5.33 2.10
N GLU A 22 -7.58 6.29 2.25
CA GLU A 22 -7.40 7.37 3.22
C GLU A 22 -7.36 6.82 4.65
N ARG A 23 -8.09 5.74 4.94
CA ARG A 23 -7.99 5.04 6.23
C ARG A 23 -6.62 4.39 6.45
N ILE A 24 -6.06 3.75 5.43
CA ILE A 24 -4.68 3.22 5.48
C ILE A 24 -3.69 4.37 5.70
N ARG A 25 -3.83 5.47 4.96
CA ARG A 25 -3.00 6.66 5.10
C ARG A 25 -3.02 7.19 6.54
N ALA A 26 -4.20 7.37 7.13
CA ALA A 26 -4.33 7.81 8.52
C ALA A 26 -3.60 6.85 9.48
N LEU A 27 -3.82 5.53 9.34
CA LEU A 27 -3.16 4.52 10.17
C LEU A 27 -1.63 4.51 10.03
N LEU A 28 -1.10 4.76 8.84
CA LEU A 28 0.35 4.90 8.62
C LEU A 28 0.91 6.10 9.38
N LEU A 29 0.22 7.23 9.32
CA LEU A 29 0.65 8.48 9.98
C LEU A 29 0.50 8.39 11.51
N GLU A 30 -0.51 7.66 12.00
CA GLU A 30 -0.64 7.33 13.43
C GLU A 30 0.55 6.47 13.92
N LEU A 31 0.96 5.46 13.13
CA LEU A 31 2.06 4.56 13.50
C LEU A 31 3.44 5.20 13.34
N ARG A 32 3.63 6.03 12.30
CA ARG A 32 4.91 6.67 12.00
C ARG A 32 4.68 8.07 11.38
N PRO A 33 4.53 9.11 12.21
CA PRO A 33 4.23 10.47 11.74
C PRO A 33 5.22 11.02 10.70
N ALA A 34 6.50 10.65 10.82
CA ALA A 34 7.57 11.06 9.90
C ALA A 34 7.32 10.66 8.43
N LEU A 35 6.46 9.66 8.17
CA LEU A 35 6.10 9.28 6.80
C LEU A 35 5.32 10.39 6.08
N GLY A 36 4.68 11.31 6.80
CA GLY A 36 3.87 12.39 6.22
C GLY A 36 4.61 13.25 5.21
N ALA A 37 5.93 13.41 5.36
CA ALA A 37 6.75 14.22 4.45
C ALA A 37 7.04 13.54 3.10
N ARG A 38 6.84 12.22 2.99
CA ARG A 38 7.23 11.44 1.78
C ARG A 38 6.13 10.52 1.24
N LEU A 39 5.06 10.31 2.00
CA LEU A 39 3.94 9.48 1.58
C LEU A 39 3.17 10.17 0.45
N VAL A 40 3.14 9.54 -0.72
CA VAL A 40 2.45 10.06 -1.91
C VAL A 40 1.43 9.07 -2.44
N VAL A 41 0.48 9.56 -3.24
CA VAL A 41 -0.45 8.71 -3.99
C VAL A 41 0.10 8.56 -5.40
N GLY A 42 0.40 7.33 -5.80
CA GLY A 42 0.87 7.00 -7.14
C GLY A 42 -0.24 7.03 -8.21
N PRO A 43 0.11 6.95 -9.50
CA PRO A 43 -0.85 7.04 -10.62
C PRO A 43 -1.94 5.97 -10.60
N SER A 44 -1.64 4.78 -10.08
CA SER A 44 -2.59 3.67 -9.91
C SER A 44 -3.57 3.88 -8.74
N GLY A 45 -3.40 4.97 -7.97
CA GLY A 45 -4.10 5.21 -6.72
C GLY A 45 -3.50 4.48 -5.51
N ALA A 46 -2.36 3.80 -5.68
CA ALA A 46 -1.60 3.20 -4.59
C ALA A 46 -0.97 4.27 -3.68
N LEU A 47 -0.78 3.95 -2.40
CA LEU A 47 0.09 4.75 -1.54
C LEU A 47 1.53 4.29 -1.76
N VAL A 48 2.45 5.25 -1.93
CA VAL A 48 3.86 4.99 -2.20
C VAL A 48 4.70 5.68 -1.13
N ILE A 49 5.63 4.93 -0.55
CA ILE A 49 6.59 5.41 0.44
C ILE A 49 7.99 5.19 -0.14
N PRO A 50 8.64 6.25 -0.65
CA PRO A 50 10.03 6.16 -1.09
C PRO A 50 10.96 5.79 0.07
N LEU A 51 11.89 4.87 -0.18
CA LEU A 51 12.92 4.48 0.78
C LEU A 51 14.15 5.36 0.59
N ARG A 52 14.88 5.62 1.68
CA ARG A 52 16.10 6.45 1.66
C ARG A 52 17.25 5.78 0.89
N THR A 53 17.25 4.46 0.88
CA THR A 53 18.25 3.58 0.25
C THR A 53 17.95 3.29 -1.22
N GLY A 54 16.86 3.85 -1.76
CA GLY A 54 16.37 3.59 -3.11
C GLY A 54 15.19 2.61 -3.14
N GLY A 55 14.38 2.71 -4.19
CA GLY A 55 13.12 1.97 -4.32
C GLY A 55 11.99 2.54 -3.45
N SER A 56 10.90 1.78 -3.34
CA SER A 56 9.68 2.20 -2.66
C SER A 56 8.93 1.02 -2.05
N VAL A 57 8.25 1.29 -0.93
CA VAL A 57 7.16 0.43 -0.44
C VAL A 57 5.86 0.94 -1.06
N GLU A 58 5.11 0.05 -1.69
CA GLU A 58 3.83 0.37 -2.34
C GLU A 58 2.68 -0.37 -1.67
N ILE A 59 1.55 0.33 -1.54
CA ILE A 59 0.33 -0.20 -0.95
C ILE A 59 -0.80 0.00 -1.96
N GLY A 60 -1.20 -1.09 -2.59
CA GLY A 60 -2.12 -1.07 -3.72
C GLY A 60 -3.22 -2.12 -3.62
N ARG A 61 -4.22 -2.00 -4.48
CA ARG A 61 -5.27 -3.00 -4.67
C ARG A 61 -4.88 -3.93 -5.81
N MET A 62 -4.79 -5.23 -5.53
CA MET A 62 -4.50 -6.26 -6.52
C MET A 62 -5.52 -7.40 -6.44
N ARG A 63 -5.81 -8.06 -7.57
CA ARG A 63 -6.56 -9.31 -7.56
C ARG A 63 -5.68 -10.43 -7.03
N ARG A 64 -6.13 -11.10 -5.96
CA ARG A 64 -5.46 -12.23 -5.33
C ARG A 64 -6.50 -13.32 -5.07
N ARG A 65 -6.27 -14.52 -5.62
CA ARG A 65 -7.20 -15.66 -5.51
C ARG A 65 -8.66 -15.29 -5.84
N GLY A 66 -8.86 -14.56 -6.94
CA GLY A 66 -10.18 -14.12 -7.42
C GLY A 66 -10.78 -12.89 -6.72
N ALA A 67 -10.26 -12.48 -5.55
CA ALA A 67 -10.76 -11.31 -4.82
C ALA A 67 -9.80 -10.13 -4.93
N ALA A 68 -10.32 -8.91 -5.04
CA ALA A 68 -9.49 -7.72 -4.89
C ALA A 68 -9.09 -7.57 -3.42
N ARG A 69 -7.78 -7.39 -3.16
CA ARG A 69 -7.20 -7.26 -1.81
C ARG A 69 -6.21 -6.10 -1.78
N TRP A 70 -6.09 -5.47 -0.61
CA TRP A 70 -4.97 -4.57 -0.34
C TRP A 70 -3.72 -5.39 -0.10
N VAL A 71 -2.63 -4.99 -0.74
CA VAL A 71 -1.33 -5.64 -0.63
C VAL A 71 -0.26 -4.61 -0.29
N VAL A 72 0.80 -5.08 0.35
CA VAL A 72 2.03 -4.32 0.55
C VAL A 72 3.11 -4.96 -0.31
N VAL A 73 3.69 -4.17 -1.20
CA VAL A 73 4.83 -4.57 -2.04
C VAL A 73 6.04 -3.83 -1.52
N ALA A 74 7.12 -4.55 -1.27
CA ALA A 74 8.38 -3.99 -0.80
C ALA A 74 9.56 -4.57 -1.59
N PRO A 75 10.65 -3.82 -1.76
CA PRO A 75 11.87 -4.34 -2.37
C PRO A 75 12.45 -5.48 -1.52
N SER A 76 13.06 -6.46 -2.18
CA SER A 76 13.75 -7.61 -1.59
C SER A 76 15.00 -7.92 -2.41
N ALA A 77 15.94 -8.71 -1.86
CA ALA A 77 17.16 -9.11 -2.58
C ALA A 77 16.85 -9.80 -3.92
N ASP A 78 15.80 -10.62 -3.97
CA ASP A 78 15.36 -11.36 -5.16
C ASP A 78 14.32 -10.59 -6.00
N GLY A 79 14.17 -9.28 -5.80
CA GLY A 79 13.20 -8.44 -6.52
C GLY A 79 12.19 -7.78 -5.60
N ALA A 80 10.94 -8.27 -5.58
CA ALA A 80 9.87 -7.67 -4.78
C ALA A 80 9.12 -8.71 -3.95
N ARG A 81 8.89 -8.40 -2.67
CA ARG A 81 8.07 -9.20 -1.76
C ARG A 81 6.67 -8.62 -1.68
N VAL A 82 5.66 -9.46 -1.89
CA VAL A 82 4.25 -9.08 -1.75
C VAL A 82 3.67 -9.71 -0.49
N ARG A 83 3.07 -8.89 0.37
CA ARG A 83 2.30 -9.33 1.55
C ARG A 83 0.82 -9.05 1.31
N GLU A 84 -0.05 -9.95 1.76
CA GLU A 84 -1.51 -9.85 1.66
C GLU A 84 -2.19 -9.78 3.04
N PRO A 85 -2.08 -8.67 3.80
CA PRO A 85 -2.69 -8.58 5.11
C PRO A 85 -4.21 -8.60 5.05
N VAL A 86 -4.85 -9.23 6.03
CA VAL A 86 -6.31 -9.45 6.04
C VAL A 86 -7.14 -8.25 6.51
N SER A 87 -6.49 -7.17 6.99
CA SER A 87 -7.17 -5.97 7.48
C SER A 87 -6.37 -4.70 7.21
N LEU A 88 -7.04 -3.54 7.10
CA LEU A 88 -6.38 -2.25 6.83
C LEU A 88 -5.32 -1.89 7.90
N ARG A 89 -5.59 -2.20 9.18
CA ARG A 89 -4.60 -2.02 10.25
C ARG A 89 -3.38 -2.92 10.08
N SER A 90 -3.58 -4.14 9.58
CA SER A 90 -2.47 -5.06 9.30
C SER A 90 -1.71 -4.66 8.04
N VAL A 91 -2.36 -4.02 7.07
CA VAL A 91 -1.70 -3.36 5.92
C VAL A 91 -0.76 -2.26 6.41
N ALA A 92 -1.25 -1.34 7.24
CA ALA A 92 -0.43 -0.26 7.77
C ALA A 92 0.78 -0.78 8.58
N ARG A 93 0.58 -1.75 9.47
CA ARG A 93 1.68 -2.40 10.22
C ARG A 93 2.69 -3.09 9.31
N ALA A 94 2.22 -3.81 8.30
CA ALA A 94 3.11 -4.50 7.36
C ALA A 94 3.94 -3.53 6.52
N ALA A 95 3.36 -2.39 6.14
CA ALA A 95 4.07 -1.34 5.41
C ALA A 95 5.11 -0.62 6.28
N VAL A 96 4.79 -0.26 7.53
CA VAL A 96 5.77 0.35 8.45
C VAL A 96 6.94 -0.61 8.69
N ALA A 97 6.67 -1.89 8.94
CA ALA A 97 7.72 -2.89 9.09
C ALA A 97 8.62 -2.98 7.84
N ALA A 98 8.02 -2.97 6.64
CA ALA A 98 8.78 -2.99 5.38
C ALA A 98 9.63 -1.72 5.18
N VAL A 99 9.14 -0.56 5.61
CA VAL A 99 9.93 0.69 5.59
C VAL A 99 11.11 0.60 6.55
N ASP A 100 10.87 0.15 7.79
CA ASP A 100 11.94 0.01 8.79
C ASP A 100 13.00 -1.01 8.34
N GLU A 101 12.60 -2.12 7.72
CA GLU A 101 13.51 -3.10 7.10
C GLU A 101 14.34 -2.47 5.98
N GLY A 102 13.69 -1.74 5.06
CA GLY A 102 14.35 -1.10 3.93
C GLY A 102 15.27 0.08 4.30
N GLU A 103 14.94 0.81 5.36
CA GLU A 103 15.78 1.90 5.89
C GLU A 103 16.96 1.38 6.74
N SER A 104 16.79 0.24 7.42
CA SER A 104 17.84 -0.33 8.27
C SER A 104 18.88 -1.17 7.50
N GLY A 105 18.62 -1.49 6.23
CA GLY A 105 19.48 -2.37 5.43
C GLY A 105 19.54 -3.82 5.95
N ARG A 106 18.68 -4.19 6.91
CA ARG A 106 18.55 -5.55 7.46
C ARG A 106 17.22 -6.16 7.02
N ALA A 107 17.28 -7.10 6.09
CA ALA A 107 16.17 -8.00 5.83
C ALA A 107 16.01 -8.96 7.01
N LEU A 108 14.98 -8.79 7.84
CA LEU A 108 14.61 -9.84 8.80
C LEU A 108 13.97 -10.99 8.03
N SER A 109 14.63 -12.15 8.11
CA SER A 109 14.31 -13.37 7.37
C SER A 109 12.81 -13.70 7.42
N ALA A 110 12.27 -14.06 6.26
CA ALA A 110 10.87 -14.41 6.09
C ALA A 110 10.51 -15.63 6.95
N VAL A 111 9.83 -15.39 8.08
CA VAL A 111 9.04 -16.46 8.72
C VAL A 111 7.83 -16.70 7.83
N ARG A 112 7.74 -17.94 7.34
CA ARG A 112 6.70 -18.47 6.44
C ARG A 112 5.33 -18.49 7.09
#